data_AF-A0A2N5PI22-F1
#
_entry.id   AF-A0A2N5PI22-F1
#
_cell.length_a   1.000
_cell.length_b   1.000
_cell.length_c   1.000
_cell.angle_alpha   90.00
_cell.angle_beta   90.00
_cell.angle_gamma   90.00
#
_symmetry.space_group_name_H-M   'P 1'
#
loop_
_entity.id
_entity.type
_entity.pdbx_description
1 polymer ?
#
loop_
_entity_poly.entity_id
_entity_poly.type
_entity_poly.pdbx_seq_one_letter_code
_entity_poly.pdbx_strand_id
1 'polypeptide(L)'
;MSNIGHEGNDGTTMTQEERNEYLLKYENFIHCARCKNLIHSSNKYCQYCGCPNEKETFDMEFHDLELMILDAEKEAKKSERLANFSLGFSMFVLLFKIFVELVIKK
;
A
#
# COMPACT_ATOMS: atom_id res chain seq x y z
N MET A 1 21.20 33.01 35.80
CA MET A 1 21.70 32.03 34.80
C MET A 1 20.53 31.14 34.40
N SER A 2 20.38 30.93 33.10
CA SER A 2 19.15 30.58 32.40
C SER A 2 18.53 29.24 32.75
N ASN A 3 17.20 29.21 32.66
CA ASN A 3 16.33 28.05 32.51
C ASN A 3 16.79 27.15 31.36
N ILE A 4 16.76 25.83 31.57
CA ILE A 4 16.57 24.86 30.49
C ILE A 4 15.52 23.87 30.98
N GLY A 5 14.30 24.05 30.46
CA GLY A 5 13.23 23.07 30.59
C GLY A 5 13.60 21.82 29.80
N HIS A 6 13.32 20.65 30.39
CA HIS A 6 13.37 19.40 29.67
C HIS A 6 11.98 19.19 29.05
N GLU A 7 11.80 19.72 27.85
CA GLU A 7 10.70 19.34 26.97
C GLU A 7 10.93 17.91 26.43
N GLY A 8 9.84 17.18 26.26
CA GLY A 8 9.68 16.13 25.26
C GLY A 8 10.33 14.79 25.55
N ASN A 9 9.59 13.88 26.19
CA ASN A 9 9.53 12.52 25.69
C ASN A 9 8.14 11.96 25.94
N ASP A 10 7.23 12.35 25.07
CA ASP A 10 5.93 11.73 24.88
C ASP A 10 6.17 10.40 24.13
N GLY A 11 7.00 9.54 24.73
CA GLY A 11 7.13 8.17 24.31
C GLY A 11 5.82 7.51 24.68
N THR A 12 4.88 7.42 23.74
CA THR A 12 3.77 6.49 23.82
C THR A 12 4.38 5.14 24.20
N THR A 13 4.18 4.74 25.46
CA THR A 13 4.72 3.48 25.99
C THR A 13 3.90 2.37 25.37
N MET A 14 4.20 2.02 24.12
CA MET A 14 3.63 0.86 23.45
C MET A 14 3.93 -0.35 24.32
N THR A 15 2.89 -1.09 24.68
CA THR A 15 3.03 -2.29 25.47
C THR A 15 3.85 -3.33 24.70
N GLN A 16 4.54 -4.22 25.41
CA GLN A 16 5.37 -5.24 24.77
C GLN A 16 4.54 -6.17 23.86
N GLU A 17 3.25 -6.32 24.15
CA GLU A 17 2.28 -7.08 23.36
C GLU A 17 1.97 -6.38 22.03
N GLU A 18 1.66 -5.09 22.04
CA GLU A 18 1.38 -4.30 20.83
C GLU A 18 2.61 -4.23 19.90
N ARG A 19 3.82 -4.15 20.48
CA ARG A 19 5.06 -4.22 19.71
C ARG A 19 5.23 -5.57 19.02
N ASN A 20 4.95 -6.67 19.74
CA ASN A 20 5.08 -8.01 19.18
C ASN A 20 4.05 -8.25 18.06
N GLU A 21 2.83 -7.75 18.21
CA GLU A 21 1.80 -7.83 17.18
C GLU A 21 2.20 -7.06 15.91
N TYR A 22 2.77 -5.86 16.06
CA TYR A 22 3.30 -5.10 14.92
C TYR A 22 4.47 -5.81 14.23
N LEU A 23 5.41 -6.37 15.01
CA LEU A 23 6.56 -7.12 14.48
C LEU A 23 6.16 -8.42 13.79
N LEU A 24 5.05 -9.05 14.17
CA LEU A 24 4.49 -10.22 13.47
C LEU A 24 3.78 -9.83 12.17
N LYS A 25 3.27 -8.60 12.08
CA LYS A 25 2.42 -8.13 10.98
C LYS A 25 3.19 -7.35 9.90
N TYR A 26 4.26 -6.65 10.28
CA TYR A 26 5.00 -5.75 9.39
C TYR A 26 6.48 -6.06 9.29
N GLU A 27 7.06 -6.74 10.29
CA GLU A 27 8.42 -7.21 10.20
C GLU A 27 8.46 -8.72 10.04
N ASN A 28 9.57 -9.21 9.51
CA ASN A 28 9.75 -10.61 9.18
C ASN A 28 10.02 -11.45 10.45
N PHE A 29 9.19 -11.34 11.49
CA PHE A 29 9.31 -12.11 12.74
C PHE A 29 8.14 -13.09 12.88
N ILE A 30 8.42 -14.23 13.49
CA ILE A 30 7.45 -15.29 13.75
C ILE A 30 7.70 -15.90 15.13
N HIS A 31 6.71 -16.60 15.68
CA HIS A 31 6.91 -17.40 16.88
C HIS A 31 7.39 -18.81 16.54
N CYS A 32 8.42 -19.28 17.25
CA CYS A 32 8.83 -20.68 17.15
C CYS A 32 7.69 -21.61 17.57
N ALA A 33 7.32 -22.56 16.72
CA ALA A 33 6.24 -23.52 16.99
C ALA A 33 6.42 -24.27 18.33
N ARG A 34 7.68 -24.61 18.67
CA ARG A 34 8.05 -25.36 19.88
C ARG A 34 8.15 -24.50 21.13
N CYS A 35 9.02 -23.49 21.14
CA CYS A 35 9.35 -22.75 22.36
C CYS A 35 8.65 -21.40 22.48
N LYS A 36 7.83 -21.02 21.49
CA LYS A 36 7.05 -19.77 21.43
C LYS A 36 7.87 -18.47 21.47
N ASN A 37 9.20 -18.54 21.53
CA ASN A 37 10.05 -17.37 21.41
C ASN A 37 9.93 -16.73 20.03
N LEU A 38 9.99 -15.41 19.99
CA LEU A 38 10.00 -14.62 18.76
C LEU A 38 11.35 -14.80 18.05
N ILE A 39 11.31 -15.15 16.78
CA ILE A 39 12.50 -15.35 15.94
C ILE A 39 12.29 -14.66 14.59
N HIS A 40 13.37 -14.21 13.94
CA HIS A 40 13.26 -13.70 12.58
C HIS A 40 12.98 -14.86 11.62
N SER A 41 12.01 -14.65 10.74
CA SER A 41 11.46 -15.58 9.77
C SER A 41 12.51 -16.05 8.74
N SER A 42 13.60 -15.30 8.49
CA SER A 42 14.72 -15.70 7.63
C SER A 42 15.60 -16.78 8.25
N ASN A 43 15.54 -16.97 9.57
CA ASN A 43 16.30 -18.02 10.24
C ASN A 43 15.69 -19.39 9.91
N LYS A 44 16.50 -20.30 9.37
CA LYS A 44 16.10 -21.69 9.09
C LYS A 44 15.85 -22.50 10.37
N TYR A 45 16.42 -22.10 11.50
CA TYR A 45 16.29 -22.76 12.79
C TYR A 45 16.06 -21.73 13.89
N CYS A 46 15.27 -22.11 14.91
CA CYS A 46 15.09 -21.30 16.11
C CYS A 46 16.42 -21.17 16.87
N GLN A 47 16.85 -19.95 17.14
CA GLN A 47 18.10 -19.66 17.86
C GLN A 47 18.06 -20.12 19.34
N TYR A 48 16.86 -20.33 19.90
CA TYR A 48 16.68 -20.71 21.30
C TYR A 48 16.60 -22.23 21.51
N CYS A 49 15.91 -22.96 20.62
CA CYS A 49 15.65 -24.39 20.80
C CYS A 49 16.19 -25.28 19.67
N GLY A 50 16.71 -24.70 18.59
CA GLY A 50 17.30 -25.42 17.46
C GLY A 50 16.30 -26.10 16.52
N CYS A 51 14.99 -25.99 16.75
CA CYS A 51 13.99 -26.57 15.86
C CYS A 51 13.94 -25.86 14.50
N PRO A 52 13.66 -26.59 13.40
CA PRO A 52 13.51 -25.99 12.09
C PRO A 52 12.35 -25.00 12.08
N ASN A 53 12.51 -23.94 11.29
CA ASN A 53 11.48 -22.95 11.06
C ASN A 53 10.65 -23.37 9.84
N GLU A 54 9.35 -23.54 10.05
CA GLU A 54 8.34 -23.89 9.04
C GLU A 54 7.99 -22.62 8.25
N LYS A 55 8.94 -22.10 7.46
CA LYS A 55 8.72 -20.87 6.69
C LYS A 55 8.23 -21.21 5.30
N GLU A 56 6.93 -21.45 5.17
CA GLU A 56 6.30 -21.58 3.85
C GLU A 56 5.30 -20.44 3.59
N THR A 57 5.53 -19.78 2.44
CA THR A 57 4.54 -19.21 1.50
C THR A 57 3.87 -17.84 1.69
N PHE A 58 4.07 -17.08 2.77
CA PHE A 58 3.34 -15.80 2.90
C PHE A 58 3.89 -14.61 2.10
N ASP A 59 5.17 -14.62 1.72
CA ASP A 59 5.80 -13.46 1.04
C ASP A 59 5.40 -13.34 -0.45
N MET A 60 4.81 -14.39 -1.04
CA MET A 60 4.47 -14.43 -2.47
C MET A 60 3.04 -13.89 -2.76
N GLU A 61 2.08 -14.14 -1.87
CA GLU A 61 0.67 -13.74 -2.07
C GLU A 61 0.44 -12.22 -2.01
N PHE A 62 1.18 -11.50 -1.15
CA PHE A 62 0.98 -10.06 -0.98
C PHE A 62 1.52 -9.26 -2.19
N HIS A 63 2.66 -9.69 -2.74
CA HIS A 63 3.30 -9.03 -3.87
C HIS A 63 2.50 -9.22 -5.18
N ASP A 64 1.88 -10.39 -5.37
CA ASP A 64 1.04 -10.67 -6.55
C ASP A 64 -0.25 -9.83 -6.55
N LEU A 65 -0.86 -9.62 -5.36
CA LEU A 65 -2.04 -8.78 -5.23
C LEU A 65 -1.73 -7.30 -5.49
N GLU A 66 -0.60 -6.80 -4.99
CA GLU A 66 -0.17 -5.41 -5.17
C GLU A 66 0.13 -5.08 -6.64
N LEU A 67 0.78 -6.00 -7.37
CA LEU A 67 1.00 -5.91 -8.81
C LEU A 67 -0.32 -5.86 -9.60
N MET A 68 -1.29 -6.71 -9.27
CA MET A 68 -2.58 -6.75 -9.96
C MET A 68 -3.39 -5.45 -9.75
N ILE A 69 -3.34 -4.87 -8.56
CA ILE A 69 -4.00 -3.59 -8.26
C ILE A 69 -3.35 -2.45 -9.06
N LEU A 70 -2.02 -2.37 -9.11
CA LEU A 70 -1.29 -1.37 -9.88
C LEU A 70 -1.60 -1.43 -11.38
N ASP A 71 -1.70 -2.64 -11.95
CA ASP A 71 -2.07 -2.82 -13.36
C ASP A 71 -3.52 -2.40 -13.62
N ALA A 72 -4.45 -2.74 -12.71
CA ALA A 72 -5.86 -2.34 -12.83
C ALA A 72 -6.02 -0.81 -12.77
N GLU A 73 -5.33 -0.12 -11.86
CA GLU A 73 -5.37 1.34 -11.75
C GLU A 73 -4.79 2.03 -12.99
N LYS A 74 -3.72 1.48 -13.55
CA LYS A 74 -3.08 1.99 -14.77
C LYS A 74 -4.02 1.89 -15.98
N GLU A 75 -4.71 0.77 -16.15
CA GLU A 75 -5.70 0.57 -17.21
C GLU A 75 -6.92 1.47 -17.02
N ALA A 76 -7.41 1.65 -15.79
CA ALA A 76 -8.51 2.57 -15.48
C ALA A 76 -8.16 4.03 -15.80
N LYS A 77 -6.94 4.47 -15.46
CA LYS A 77 -6.49 5.85 -15.74
C LYS A 77 -6.32 6.12 -17.23
N LYS A 78 -6.00 5.09 -18.02
CA LYS A 78 -5.91 5.18 -19.48
C LYS A 78 -7.29 5.28 -20.13
N SER A 79 -8.26 4.50 -19.66
CA SER A 79 -9.63 4.54 -20.17
C SER A 79 -10.32 5.87 -19.86
N GLU A 80 -10.09 6.44 -18.67
CA GLU A 80 -10.62 7.75 -18.28
C GLU A 80 -10.13 8.86 -19.24
N ARG A 81 -8.84 8.88 -19.57
CA ARG A 81 -8.26 9.87 -20.51
C ARG A 81 -8.87 9.77 -21.90
N LEU A 82 -9.11 8.55 -22.40
CA LEU A 82 -9.75 8.31 -23.68
C LEU A 82 -11.23 8.74 -23.67
N ALA A 83 -11.96 8.44 -22.60
CA ALA A 83 -13.35 8.85 -22.43
C ALA A 83 -13.47 10.38 -22.37
N ASN A 84 -12.60 11.04 -21.59
CA ASN A 84 -12.56 12.50 -21.47
C ASN A 84 -12.22 13.17 -22.83
N PHE A 85 -11.31 12.57 -23.61
CA PHE A 85 -11.01 13.04 -24.96
C PHE A 85 -12.21 12.87 -25.92
N SER A 86 -12.85 11.71 -25.91
CA SER A 86 -14.02 11.42 -26.74
C SER A 86 -15.21 12.33 -26.42
N LEU A 87 -15.46 12.60 -25.13
CA LEU A 87 -16.51 13.49 -24.67
C LEU A 87 -16.25 14.93 -25.14
N GLY A 88 -15.01 15.41 -25.00
CA GLY A 88 -14.60 16.73 -25.47
C GLY A 88 -14.74 16.89 -26.99
N PHE A 89 -14.31 15.89 -27.77
CA PHE A 89 -14.45 15.90 -29.22
C PHE A 89 -15.93 15.93 -29.64
N SER A 90 -16.77 15.11 -29.01
CA SER A 90 -18.22 15.08 -29.27
C SER A 90 -18.87 16.45 -28.99
N MET A 91 -18.54 17.07 -27.85
CA MET A 91 -19.08 18.39 -27.48
C MET A 91 -18.61 19.48 -28.45
N PHE A 92 -17.35 19.42 -28.90
CA PHE A 92 -16.82 20.36 -29.90
C PHE A 92 -17.56 20.26 -31.24
N VAL A 93 -17.84 19.05 -31.73
CA VAL A 93 -18.57 18.83 -32.99
C VAL A 93 -19.99 19.39 -32.91
N LEU A 94 -20.69 19.21 -31.78
CA LEU A 94 -22.03 19.77 -31.57
C LEU A 94 -22.02 21.29 -31.61
N LEU A 95 -21.08 21.93 -30.90
CA LEU A 95 -20.93 23.39 -30.89
C LEU A 95 -20.58 23.92 -32.28
N PHE A 96 -19.68 23.26 -33.00
CA PHE A 96 -19.33 23.63 -34.37
C PHE A 96 -20.54 23.55 -35.31
N LYS A 97 -21.34 22.48 -35.20
CA LYS A 97 -22.55 22.33 -36.01
C LYS A 97 -23.57 23.44 -35.72
N ILE A 98 -23.78 23.78 -34.45
CA ILE A 98 -24.65 24.90 -34.05
C ILE A 98 -24.11 26.23 -34.61
N PHE A 99 -22.80 26.47 -34.50
CA PHE A 99 -22.17 27.68 -35.01
C PHE A 99 -22.34 27.81 -36.53
N VAL A 100 -22.09 26.74 -37.28
CA VAL A 100 -22.29 26.70 -38.73
C VAL A 100 -23.76 26.96 -39.09
N GLU A 101 -24.71 26.32 -38.42
CA GLU A 101 -26.13 26.60 -38.64
C GLU A 101 -26.50 28.05 -38.32
N LEU A 102 -25.92 28.64 -37.27
CA LEU A 102 -26.19 30.02 -36.86
C LEU A 102 -25.59 31.05 -37.83
N VAL A 103 -24.43 30.74 -38.43
CA VAL A 103 -23.79 31.57 -39.45
C VAL A 103 -24.50 31.45 -40.80
N ILE A 104 -25.00 30.26 -41.17
CA ILE A 104 -25.71 30.03 -42.43
C ILE A 104 -27.16 30.54 -42.39
N LYS A 105 -27.85 30.45 -41.24
CA LYS A 105 -29.22 30.97 -41.06
C LYS A 105 -29.27 32.49 -40.79
N LYS A 106 -28.13 33.17 -40.76
CA LYS A 106 -28.03 34.62 -40.67
C LYS A 106 -27.82 35.21 -42.06
#